data_AF-A0A1Y4UTT4-F1
#
_entry.id   AF-A0A1Y4UTT4-F1
#
_cell.length_a   1.000
_cell.length_b   1.000
_cell.length_c   1.000
_cell.angle_alpha   90.00
_cell.angle_beta   90.00
_cell.angle_gamma   90.00
#
_symmetry.space_group_name_H-M   'P 1'
#
loop_
_entity.id
_entity.type
_entity.pdbx_description
1 polymer ?
#
loop_
_entity_poly.entity_id
_entity_poly.type
_entity_poly.pdbx_seq_one_letter_code
_entity_poly.pdbx_strand_id
1 'polypeptide(L)'
;MTGREPESQETALEFLRRGRKGFYPSAIRTCEGDLFLICDALEDYADICEQYIERERDKLTAYQVGAIECRIERYRYIAGKYAAAIGYDREKALARCAKRRAAEGREDVGEEALSALVRYGTENGKKNRRKA
;
A
#
# COMPACT_ATOMS: atom_id res chain seq x y z
N MET A 1 22.85 24.55 -15.76
CA MET A 1 22.08 23.48 -15.09
C MET A 1 20.64 23.94 -15.01
N THR A 2 19.84 23.62 -16.02
CA THR A 2 18.39 23.89 -16.01
C THR A 2 17.75 22.93 -15.02
N GLY A 3 17.36 23.45 -13.86
CA GLY A 3 16.57 22.70 -12.89
C GLY A 3 15.27 22.26 -13.56
N ARG A 4 15.08 20.96 -13.73
CA ARG A 4 13.75 20.39 -13.93
C ARG A 4 12.98 20.72 -12.65
N GLU A 5 11.97 21.58 -12.74
CA GLU A 5 10.94 21.60 -11.71
C GLU A 5 10.42 20.17 -11.57
N PRO A 6 10.29 19.65 -10.33
CA PRO A 6 9.66 18.35 -10.17
C PRO A 6 8.24 18.48 -10.72
N GLU A 7 7.91 17.72 -11.77
CA GLU A 7 6.54 17.58 -12.25
C GLU A 7 5.70 17.19 -11.02
N SER A 8 4.90 18.14 -10.52
CA SER A 8 3.97 17.89 -9.43
C SER A 8 3.01 16.82 -9.96
N GLN A 9 3.16 15.59 -9.47
CA GLN A 9 2.28 14.46 -9.82
C GLN A 9 0.93 14.65 -9.13
N GLU A 10 0.20 15.69 -9.53
CA GLU A 10 -1.16 15.98 -9.10
C GLU A 10 -2.12 15.12 -9.90
N THR A 11 -2.85 14.25 -9.22
CA THR A 11 -3.99 13.53 -9.77
C THR A 11 -5.27 14.25 -9.36
N ALA A 12 -6.11 14.57 -10.34
CA ALA A 12 -7.41 15.20 -10.11
C ALA A 12 -8.52 14.16 -10.23
N LEU A 13 -9.29 13.97 -9.16
CA LEU A 13 -10.47 13.12 -9.18
C LEU A 13 -11.70 13.98 -9.48
N GLU A 14 -12.17 13.92 -10.72
CA GLU A 14 -13.30 14.73 -11.20
C GLU A 14 -14.65 14.10 -10.85
N PHE A 15 -15.60 14.91 -10.40
CA PHE A 15 -16.95 14.50 -10.07
C PHE A 15 -17.96 15.65 -10.18
N LEU A 16 -19.24 15.28 -10.25
CA LEU A 16 -20.34 16.25 -10.18
C LEU A 16 -20.76 16.46 -8.73
N ARG A 17 -20.54 17.67 -8.21
CA ARG A 17 -21.00 18.06 -6.88
C ARG A 17 -22.44 18.58 -6.97
N ARG A 18 -23.31 18.12 -6.07
CA ARG A 18 -24.69 18.61 -5.97
C ARG A 18 -24.72 19.97 -5.28
N GLY A 19 -25.34 20.96 -5.92
CA GLY A 19 -25.60 22.29 -5.37
C GLY A 19 -27.10 22.60 -5.29
N ARG A 20 -27.42 23.81 -4.82
CA ARG A 20 -28.83 24.27 -4.71
C ARG A 20 -29.53 24.38 -6.06
N LYS A 21 -28.80 24.64 -7.15
CA LYS A 21 -29.33 24.91 -8.50
C LYS A 21 -29.01 23.81 -9.52
N GLY A 22 -28.53 22.65 -9.09
CA GLY A 22 -28.13 21.56 -9.99
C GLY A 22 -26.76 20.97 -9.66
N PHE A 23 -26.17 20.25 -10.62
CA PHE A 23 -24.86 19.62 -10.49
C PHE A 23 -23.79 20.46 -11.17
N TYR A 24 -22.61 20.57 -10.55
CA TYR A 24 -21.48 21.29 -11.12
C TYR A 24 -20.22 20.41 -11.10
N PRO A 25 -19.38 20.50 -12.14
CA PRO A 25 -18.10 19.80 -12.16
C PRO A 25 -17.21 20.32 -11.02
N SER A 26 -16.51 19.40 -10.38
CA SER A 26 -15.59 19.66 -9.27
C SER A 26 -14.48 18.62 -9.32
N ALA A 27 -13.31 18.97 -8.81
CA ALA A 27 -12.19 18.06 -8.72
C ALA A 27 -11.57 18.14 -7.33
N ILE A 28 -11.16 16.98 -6.80
CA ILE A 28 -10.25 16.91 -5.66
C ILE A 28 -8.86 16.70 -6.24
N ARG A 29 -7.93 17.59 -5.92
CA ARG A 29 -6.51 17.38 -6.22
C ARG A 29 -5.85 16.65 -5.07
N THR A 30 -5.08 15.63 -5.41
CA THR A 30 -4.32 14.81 -4.46
C THR A 30 -3.11 14.23 -5.18
N CYS A 31 -2.20 13.59 -4.46
CA CYS A 31 -1.12 12.86 -5.10
C CYS A 31 -1.57 11.43 -5.44
N GLU A 32 -0.93 10.84 -6.44
CA GLU A 32 -1.22 9.46 -6.86
C GLU A 32 -1.01 8.44 -5.72
N GLY A 33 0.03 8.65 -4.89
CA GLY A 33 0.32 7.80 -3.74
C GLY A 33 -0.79 7.77 -2.69
N ASP A 34 -1.43 8.92 -2.43
CA ASP A 34 -2.59 8.99 -1.51
C ASP A 34 -3.76 8.17 -2.07
N LEU A 35 -3.98 8.19 -3.38
CA LEU A 35 -5.05 7.41 -4.00
C LEU A 35 -4.80 5.90 -3.88
N PHE A 36 -3.56 5.44 -3.99
CA PHE A 36 -3.22 4.04 -3.72
C PHE A 36 -3.53 3.66 -2.28
N LEU A 37 -3.11 4.50 -1.31
CA LEU A 37 -3.38 4.27 0.11
C LEU A 37 -4.88 4.25 0.41
N ILE A 38 -5.67 5.14 -0.20
CA ILE A 38 -7.12 5.15 -0.04
C ILE A 38 -7.75 3.86 -0.59
N CYS A 39 -7.31 3.40 -1.77
CA CYS A 39 -7.81 2.14 -2.34
C CYS A 39 -7.50 0.96 -1.42
N ASP A 40 -6.25 0.85 -0.96
CA ASP A 40 -5.81 -0.24 -0.08
C ASP A 40 -6.57 -0.20 1.26
N ALA A 41 -6.70 0.96 1.89
CA ALA A 41 -7.40 1.11 3.17
C ALA A 41 -8.88 0.74 3.09
N LEU A 42 -9.56 1.05 1.98
CA LEU A 42 -10.96 0.69 1.78
C LEU A 42 -11.16 -0.83 1.63
N GLU A 43 -10.30 -1.48 0.86
CA GLU A 43 -10.32 -2.95 0.70
C GLU A 43 -9.95 -3.64 2.02
N ASP A 44 -8.91 -3.18 2.71
CA ASP A 44 -8.51 -3.74 4.01
C ASP A 44 -9.63 -3.61 5.06
N TYR A 45 -10.35 -2.49 5.07
CA TYR A 45 -11.47 -2.30 5.99
C TYR A 45 -12.69 -3.18 5.64
N ALA A 46 -12.93 -3.42 4.35
CA ALA A 46 -13.92 -4.39 3.89
C ALA A 46 -13.56 -5.80 4.37
N ASP A 47 -12.30 -6.22 4.21
CA ASP A 47 -11.79 -7.52 4.67
C ASP A 47 -11.91 -7.67 6.20
N ILE A 48 -11.64 -6.61 6.97
CA ILE A 48 -11.83 -6.58 8.43
C ILE A 48 -13.32 -6.74 8.80
N CYS A 49 -14.21 -6.09 8.05
CA CYS A 49 -15.66 -6.18 8.29
C CYS A 49 -16.19 -7.59 8.00
N GLU A 50 -15.73 -8.25 6.94
CA GLU A 50 -16.05 -9.66 6.65
C GLU A 50 -15.60 -10.57 7.79
N GLN A 51 -14.33 -10.44 8.22
CA GLN A 51 -13.81 -11.20 9.35
C GLN A 51 -14.58 -10.93 10.65
N TYR A 52 -15.05 -9.69 10.87
CA TYR A 52 -15.85 -9.35 12.03
C TYR A 52 -17.22 -10.05 12.01
N ILE A 53 -17.91 -10.07 10.86
CA ILE A 53 -19.16 -10.80 10.68
C ILE A 53 -18.96 -12.29 10.98
N GLU A 54 -17.89 -12.89 10.45
CA GLU A 54 -17.59 -14.30 10.65
C GLU A 54 -17.32 -14.64 12.13
N ARG A 55 -16.52 -13.81 12.82
CA ARG A 55 -16.13 -14.02 14.22
C ARG A 55 -17.28 -13.81 15.21
N GLU A 56 -18.16 -12.84 14.95
CA GLU A 56 -19.20 -12.42 15.88
C GLU A 56 -20.62 -12.84 15.43
N ARG A 57 -20.71 -13.81 14.50
CA ARG A 57 -21.95 -14.20 13.82
C ARG A 57 -23.09 -14.54 14.78
N ASP A 58 -22.80 -15.22 15.87
CA ASP A 58 -23.79 -15.65 16.86
C ASP A 58 -24.30 -14.50 17.76
N LYS A 59 -23.58 -13.38 17.80
CA LYS A 59 -23.91 -12.20 18.61
C LYS A 59 -24.58 -11.10 17.79
N LEU A 60 -24.46 -11.14 16.46
CA LEU A 60 -25.01 -10.15 15.56
C LEU A 60 -26.44 -10.50 15.13
N THR A 61 -27.30 -9.49 15.09
CA THR A 61 -28.62 -9.63 14.48
C THR A 61 -28.50 -9.64 12.95
N ALA A 62 -29.46 -10.27 12.27
CA ALA A 62 -29.52 -10.28 10.81
C ALA A 62 -29.51 -8.87 10.20
N TYR A 63 -30.14 -7.89 10.86
CA TYR A 63 -30.11 -6.48 10.43
C TYR A 63 -28.71 -5.88 10.52
N GLN A 64 -27.97 -6.13 11.60
CA GLN A 64 -26.60 -5.64 11.75
C GLN A 64 -25.66 -6.24 10.70
N VAL A 65 -25.79 -7.53 10.43
CA VAL A 65 -25.01 -8.20 9.36
C VAL A 65 -25.30 -7.53 8.01
N GLY A 66 -26.57 -7.40 7.62
CA GLY A 66 -26.93 -6.76 6.35
C GLY A 66 -26.46 -5.30 6.25
N ALA A 67 -26.48 -4.54 7.35
CA ALA A 67 -25.96 -3.18 7.38
C ALA A 67 -24.44 -3.11 7.16
N ILE A 68 -23.68 -4.10 7.65
CA ILE A 68 -22.23 -4.18 7.45
C ILE A 68 -21.93 -4.65 6.02
N GLU A 69 -22.64 -5.66 5.51
CA GLU A 69 -22.52 -6.13 4.12
C GLU A 69 -22.74 -4.99 3.12
N CYS A 70 -23.77 -4.17 3.32
CA CYS A 70 -23.99 -2.98 2.50
C CYS A 70 -22.81 -2.00 2.52
N ARG A 71 -22.09 -1.89 3.66
CA ARG A 71 -20.89 -1.04 3.75
C ARG A 71 -19.70 -1.66 3.03
N ILE A 72 -19.49 -2.96 3.18
CA ILE A 72 -18.46 -3.74 2.47
C ILE A 72 -18.59 -3.52 0.96
N GLU A 73 -19.78 -3.71 0.41
CA GLU A 73 -20.05 -3.49 -1.02
C GLU A 73 -19.72 -2.05 -1.46
N ARG A 74 -20.06 -1.07 -0.61
CA ARG A 74 -19.77 0.35 -0.90
C ARG A 74 -18.28 0.65 -0.87
N TYR A 75 -17.51 0.08 0.04
CA TYR A 75 -16.06 0.27 0.10
C TYR A 75 -15.38 -0.31 -1.13
N ARG A 76 -15.71 -1.56 -1.50
CA ARG A 76 -15.19 -2.21 -2.72
C ARG A 76 -15.59 -1.46 -3.98
N TYR A 77 -16.82 -0.95 -4.06
CA TYR A 77 -17.27 -0.11 -5.17
C TYR A 77 -16.43 1.17 -5.33
N ILE A 78 -16.16 1.88 -4.22
CA ILE A 78 -15.36 3.11 -4.24
C ILE A 78 -13.90 2.81 -4.59
N ALA A 79 -13.31 1.80 -3.93
CA ALA A 79 -11.93 1.38 -4.19
C ALA A 79 -11.75 0.95 -5.66
N GLY A 80 -12.64 0.10 -6.19
CA GLY A 80 -12.61 -0.32 -7.58
C GLY A 80 -12.76 0.85 -8.57
N LYS A 81 -13.64 1.82 -8.28
CA LYS A 81 -13.78 3.02 -9.11
C LYS A 81 -12.49 3.85 -9.15
N TYR A 82 -11.84 4.04 -8.00
CA TYR A 82 -10.60 4.82 -7.91
C TYR A 82 -9.43 4.08 -8.54
N ALA A 83 -9.29 2.78 -8.25
CA ALA A 83 -8.27 1.93 -8.83
C ALA A 83 -8.36 1.90 -10.37
N ALA A 84 -9.56 1.77 -10.92
CA ALA A 84 -9.77 1.81 -12.37
C ALA A 84 -9.41 3.19 -12.98
N ALA A 85 -9.72 4.29 -12.28
CA ALA A 85 -9.43 5.64 -12.77
C ALA A 85 -7.93 5.95 -12.86
N ILE A 86 -7.12 5.36 -11.96
CA ILE A 86 -5.66 5.56 -11.92
C ILE A 86 -4.87 4.36 -12.48
N GLY A 87 -5.53 3.30 -12.94
CA GLY A 87 -4.88 2.08 -13.43
C GLY A 87 -4.15 1.27 -12.34
N TYR A 88 -4.58 1.37 -11.08
CA TYR A 88 -4.00 0.63 -9.97
C TYR A 88 -4.52 -0.81 -9.91
N ASP A 89 -3.61 -1.76 -9.69
CA ASP A 89 -3.89 -3.18 -9.53
C ASP A 89 -3.37 -3.64 -8.16
N ARG A 90 -4.30 -3.77 -7.21
CA ARG A 90 -4.01 -4.13 -5.81
C ARG A 90 -3.43 -5.53 -5.71
N GLU A 91 -3.90 -6.51 -6.47
CA GLU A 91 -3.38 -7.88 -6.42
C GLU A 91 -1.90 -7.93 -6.84
N LYS A 92 -1.55 -7.22 -7.92
CA LYS A 92 -0.14 -7.07 -8.31
C LYS A 92 0.68 -6.37 -7.24
N ALA A 93 0.12 -5.35 -6.56
CA ALA A 93 0.80 -4.66 -5.48
C ALA A 93 1.07 -5.59 -4.28
N LEU A 94 0.08 -6.39 -3.88
CA LEU A 94 0.21 -7.39 -2.82
C LEU A 94 1.23 -8.48 -3.19
N ALA A 95 1.20 -8.98 -4.43
CA ALA A 95 2.18 -9.97 -4.91
C ALA A 95 3.62 -9.44 -4.86
N ARG A 96 3.84 -8.17 -5.26
CA ARG A 96 5.14 -7.51 -5.12
C ARG A 96 5.57 -7.39 -3.66
N CYS A 97 4.64 -6.99 -2.78
CA CYS A 97 4.89 -6.89 -1.35
C CYS A 97 5.26 -8.24 -0.72
N ALA A 98 4.52 -9.30 -1.06
CA ALA A 98 4.79 -10.66 -0.61
C ALA A 98 6.15 -11.17 -1.10
N LYS A 99 6.49 -10.93 -2.37
CA LYS A 99 7.80 -11.29 -2.93
C LYS A 99 8.95 -10.58 -2.20
N ARG A 100 8.78 -9.28 -1.89
CA ARG A 100 9.77 -8.52 -1.13
C ARG A 100 9.93 -9.06 0.29
N ARG A 101 8.83 -9.31 1.00
CA ARG A 101 8.86 -9.91 2.35
C ARG A 101 9.51 -11.30 2.35
N ALA A 102 9.27 -12.12 1.33
CA ALA A 102 9.91 -13.43 1.21
C ALA A 102 11.41 -13.37 0.88
N ALA A 103 11.89 -12.26 0.29
CA ALA A 103 13.30 -12.00 0.08
C ALA A 103 13.97 -11.47 1.35
N GLU A 104 13.29 -10.58 2.09
CA GLU A 104 13.75 -10.02 3.37
C GLU A 104 13.72 -11.09 4.50
N GLY A 105 12.77 -12.02 4.48
CA GLY A 105 12.69 -13.14 5.43
C GLY A 105 13.81 -14.18 5.28
N ARG A 106 14.79 -13.96 4.39
CA ARG A 106 16.04 -14.73 4.29
C ARG A 106 17.19 -13.96 4.92
N GLU A 107 16.99 -13.46 6.14
CA GLU A 107 18.08 -12.88 6.93
C GLU A 107 18.81 -13.94 7.76
N ASP A 108 19.63 -14.77 7.08
CA ASP A 108 20.97 -15.13 7.57
C ASP A 108 21.98 -14.00 7.24
N VAL A 109 21.50 -12.76 7.07
CA VAL A 109 22.32 -11.59 6.73
C VAL A 109 23.23 -11.19 7.90
N GLY A 110 22.90 -11.60 9.13
CA GLY A 110 23.75 -11.39 10.31
C GLY A 110 25.07 -12.16 10.24
N GLU A 111 25.06 -13.43 9.82
CA GLU A 111 26.26 -14.26 9.79
C GLU A 111 27.16 -13.95 8.59
N GLU A 112 26.58 -13.76 7.39
CA GLU A 112 27.39 -13.44 6.20
C GLU A 112 28.03 -12.04 6.29
N ALA A 113 27.31 -11.03 6.80
CA ALA A 113 27.87 -9.70 6.98
C ALA A 113 28.99 -9.69 8.04
N LEU A 114 28.81 -10.40 9.15
CA LEU A 114 29.83 -10.54 10.19
C LEU A 114 31.05 -11.33 9.68
N SER A 115 30.82 -12.41 8.93
CA SER A 115 31.86 -13.23 8.33
C SER A 115 32.68 -12.46 7.30
N ALA A 116 32.03 -11.63 6.48
CA ALA A 116 32.71 -10.73 5.54
C ALA A 116 33.57 -9.68 6.27
N LEU A 117 33.07 -9.12 7.37
CA LEU A 117 33.81 -8.15 8.18
C LEU A 117 35.06 -8.77 8.83
N VAL A 118 34.93 -9.98 9.38
CA VAL A 118 36.03 -10.75 9.98
C VAL A 118 37.08 -11.10 8.92
N ARG A 119 36.65 -11.58 7.74
CA ARG A 119 37.58 -11.88 6.63
C ARG A 119 38.34 -10.62 6.20
N TYR A 120 37.63 -9.50 5.99
CA TYR A 120 38.24 -8.22 5.62
C TYR A 120 39.28 -7.74 6.65
N GLY A 121 38.99 -7.89 7.95
CA GLY A 121 39.93 -7.59 9.04
C GLY A 121 41.18 -8.48 9.03
N THR A 122 41.02 -9.78 8.80
CA THR A 122 42.15 -10.73 8.78
C THR A 122 43.04 -10.58 7.54
N GLU A 123 42.46 -10.25 6.38
CA GLU A 123 43.19 -10.06 5.13
C GLU A 123 44.00 -8.75 5.12
N ASN A 124 43.43 -7.66 5.62
CA ASN A 124 44.14 -6.39 5.78
C ASN A 124 45.20 -6.45 6.88
N GLY A 125 44.95 -7.17 7.98
CA GLY A 125 45.96 -7.43 9.01
C GLY A 125 47.17 -8.21 8.51
N LYS A 126 46.97 -9.14 7.56
CA LYS A 126 48.06 -9.91 6.91
C LYS A 126 48.85 -9.08 5.88
N LYS A 127 48.20 -8.16 5.16
CA LYS A 127 48.88 -7.24 4.22
C LYS A 127 49.80 -6.24 4.93
N ASN A 128 49.40 -5.72 6.09
CA ASN A 128 50.24 -4.80 6.86
C ASN A 128 51.42 -5.48 7.56
N ARG A 129 51.31 -6.76 7.94
CA ARG A 129 52.41 -7.51 8.59
C ARG A 129 53.51 -8.00 7.64
N ARG A 130 53.28 -7.98 6.31
CA ARG A 130 54.26 -8.35 5.28
C ARG A 130 55.03 -7.15 4.71
N LYS A 131 54.69 -5.94 5.13
CA LYS A 131 55.31 -4.67 4.70
C LYS A 131 56.13 -4.00 5.82
N ALA A 132 56.26 -4.65 6.98
CA ALA A 132 57.11 -4.24 8.09
C ALA A 132 58.34 -5.14 8.16
#